data_AF-A0A839ZW09-F1
#
_entry.id   AF-A0A839ZW09-F1
#
_cell.length_a   1.000
_cell.length_b   1.000
_cell.length_c   1.000
_cell.angle_alpha   90.00
_cell.angle_beta   90.00
_cell.angle_gamma   90.00
#
_symmetry.space_group_name_H-M   'P 1'
#
loop_
_entity.id
_entity.type
_entity.pdbx_description
1 polymer ?
#
loop_
_entity_poly.entity_id
_entity_poly.type
_entity_poly.pdbx_seq_one_letter_code
_entity_poly.pdbx_strand_id
1 'polypeptide(L)'
;MGGQAHHRLARLLAAGGAALALTACATPKERIVYRTVTVPVFQPCAPKLDPKPDYPTLRAPVAADIFEQMRTLLVERDMRAAREMELEAAVSGCAAHPPDS
;
A
#
# COMPACT_ATOMS: atom_id res chain seq x y z
N MET A 1 61.42 -61.16 12.61
CA MET A 1 61.35 -60.13 11.54
C MET A 1 59.87 -59.88 11.23
N GLY A 2 59.23 -58.83 11.75
CA GLY A 2 57.78 -58.62 11.56
C GLY A 2 57.24 -57.22 11.85
N GLY A 3 57.97 -56.37 12.59
CA GLY A 3 57.47 -55.05 13.01
C GLY A 3 57.30 -54.00 11.89
N GLN A 4 58.01 -54.12 10.76
CA GLN A 4 57.96 -53.10 9.70
C GLN A 4 56.66 -53.09 8.90
N ALA A 5 55.97 -54.23 8.77
CA ALA A 5 54.73 -54.33 8.00
C ALA A 5 53.56 -53.63 8.70
N HIS A 6 53.47 -53.77 10.04
CA HIS A 6 52.41 -53.17 10.85
C HIS A 6 52.50 -51.64 10.89
N HIS A 7 53.72 -51.07 10.90
CA HIS A 7 53.90 -49.61 10.87
C HIS A 7 53.51 -48.97 9.52
N ARG A 8 53.68 -49.67 8.40
CA ARG A 8 53.24 -49.18 7.08
C ARG A 8 51.72 -49.21 6.95
N LEU A 9 51.08 -50.26 7.44
CA LEU A 9 49.62 -50.39 7.43
C LEU A 9 48.95 -49.31 8.32
N ALA A 10 49.51 -49.06 9.50
CA ALA A 10 49.01 -48.02 10.41
C ALA A 10 49.13 -46.61 9.83
N ARG A 11 50.23 -46.31 9.10
CA ARG A 11 50.41 -45.02 8.42
C ARG A 11 49.44 -44.82 7.27
N LEU A 12 49.14 -45.88 6.52
CA LEU A 12 48.16 -45.83 5.42
C LEU A 12 46.74 -45.60 5.93
N LEU A 13 46.36 -46.24 7.03
CA LEU A 13 45.05 -46.03 7.67
C LEU A 13 44.91 -44.62 8.27
N ALA A 14 45.95 -44.09 8.91
CA ALA A 14 45.94 -42.74 9.44
C ALA A 14 45.84 -41.68 8.34
N ALA A 15 46.56 -41.85 7.23
CA ALA A 15 46.49 -40.96 6.08
C ALA A 15 45.11 -41.01 5.39
N GLY A 16 44.51 -42.19 5.25
CA GLY A 16 43.16 -42.35 4.72
C GLY A 16 42.09 -41.70 5.59
N GLY A 17 42.19 -41.87 6.92
CA GLY A 17 41.27 -41.24 7.88
C GLY A 17 41.33 -39.72 7.88
N ALA A 18 42.53 -39.13 7.78
CA ALA A 18 42.71 -37.69 7.69
C ALA A 18 42.08 -37.10 6.42
N ALA A 19 42.23 -37.77 5.27
CA ALA A 19 41.64 -37.33 4.00
C ALA A 19 40.10 -37.32 4.03
N LEU A 20 39.48 -38.32 4.67
CA LEU A 20 38.02 -38.40 4.84
C LEU A 20 37.46 -37.31 5.77
N ALA A 21 38.22 -36.92 6.79
CA ALA A 21 37.81 -35.85 7.71
C ALA A 21 37.76 -34.47 7.01
N LEU A 22 38.61 -34.23 6.01
CA LEU A 22 38.68 -32.96 5.27
C LEU A 22 37.48 -32.75 4.32
N THR A 23 36.86 -33.81 3.81
CA THR A 23 35.71 -33.69 2.89
C THR A 23 34.37 -33.39 3.59
N ALA A 24 34.32 -33.46 4.92
CA ALA A 24 33.10 -33.22 5.69
C ALA A 24 32.70 -31.73 5.78
N CYS A 25 33.57 -30.80 5.38
CA CYS A 25 33.32 -29.36 5.44
C CYS A 25 33.04 -28.75 4.05
N ALA A 26 32.15 -29.37 3.28
CA ALA A 26 31.62 -28.76 2.06
C ALA A 26 30.48 -27.80 2.45
N THR A 27 30.78 -26.51 2.64
CA THR A 27 29.78 -25.48 2.91
C THR A 27 28.88 -25.29 1.67
N PRO A 28 27.56 -25.46 1.76
CA PRO A 28 26.68 -25.25 0.62
C PRO A 28 26.67 -23.78 0.22
N LYS A 29 26.76 -23.52 -1.09
CA LYS A 29 26.73 -22.17 -1.66
C LYS A 29 25.35 -21.55 -1.44
N GLU A 30 25.31 -20.39 -0.82
CA GLU A 30 24.06 -19.69 -0.48
C GLU A 30 23.31 -19.30 -1.76
N ARG A 31 22.04 -19.69 -1.88
CA ARG A 31 21.20 -19.42 -3.05
C ARG A 31 20.55 -18.05 -2.90
N ILE A 32 20.91 -17.10 -3.75
CA ILE A 32 20.21 -15.81 -3.85
C ILE A 32 18.84 -16.06 -4.47
N VAL A 33 17.77 -15.75 -3.71
CA VAL A 33 16.38 -15.83 -4.18
C VAL A 33 15.84 -14.42 -4.32
N TYR A 34 15.63 -13.99 -5.56
CA TYR A 34 14.94 -12.73 -5.83
C TYR A 34 13.44 -12.89 -5.54
N ARG A 35 12.88 -11.94 -4.78
CA ARG A 35 11.44 -11.88 -4.50
C ARG A 35 10.91 -10.54 -4.98
N THR A 36 9.81 -10.59 -5.74
CA THR A 36 9.04 -9.39 -6.07
C THR A 36 8.17 -9.04 -4.87
N VAL A 37 8.25 -7.79 -4.42
CA VAL A 37 7.44 -7.27 -3.32
C VAL A 37 6.53 -6.20 -3.89
N THR A 38 5.22 -6.40 -3.78
CA THR A 38 4.22 -5.39 -4.12
C THR A 38 3.93 -4.53 -2.89
N VAL A 39 4.22 -3.24 -2.99
CA VAL A 39 3.88 -2.27 -1.95
C VAL A 39 2.56 -1.61 -2.36
N PRO A 40 1.51 -1.65 -1.53
CA PRO A 40 0.28 -0.92 -1.82
C PRO A 40 0.58 0.58 -1.86
N VAL A 41 0.17 1.23 -2.94
CA VAL A 41 0.26 2.69 -3.05
C VAL A 41 -1.06 3.25 -2.55
N PHE A 42 -1.01 4.09 -1.51
CA PHE A 42 -2.19 4.79 -1.03
C PHE A 42 -2.71 5.71 -2.15
N GLN A 43 -3.96 5.49 -2.57
CA GLN A 43 -4.62 6.34 -3.53
C GLN A 43 -5.61 7.25 -2.80
N PRO A 44 -5.46 8.58 -2.86
CA PRO A 44 -6.39 9.49 -2.22
C PRO A 44 -7.82 9.27 -2.73
N CYS A 45 -8.79 9.34 -1.84
CA CYS A 45 -10.19 9.29 -2.25
C CYS A 45 -10.51 10.48 -3.15
N ALA A 46 -11.02 10.20 -4.35
CA ALA A 46 -11.42 11.20 -5.34
C ALA A 46 -12.89 10.94 -5.73
N PRO A 47 -13.86 11.33 -4.88
CA PRO A 47 -15.27 11.09 -5.16
C PRO A 47 -15.69 11.90 -6.38
N LYS A 48 -16.55 11.30 -7.22
CA LYS A 48 -17.14 11.99 -8.36
C LYS A 48 -18.27 12.87 -7.84
N LEU A 49 -18.09 14.19 -7.95
CA LEU A 49 -19.08 15.19 -7.58
C LEU A 49 -19.76 15.76 -8.82
N ASP A 50 -21.01 16.15 -8.68
CA ASP A 50 -21.70 16.94 -9.68
C ASP A 50 -21.09 18.35 -9.75
N PRO A 51 -21.24 19.06 -10.88
CA PRO A 51 -20.77 20.43 -11.00
C PRO A 51 -21.42 21.33 -9.95
N LYS A 52 -20.67 22.34 -9.50
CA LYS A 52 -21.19 23.34 -8.57
C LYS A 52 -22.47 23.97 -9.13
N PRO A 53 -23.57 24.04 -8.35
CA PRO A 53 -24.79 24.67 -8.80
C PRO A 53 -24.57 26.14 -9.15
N ASP A 54 -25.33 26.60 -10.13
CA ASP A 54 -25.37 28.02 -10.44
C ASP A 54 -26.25 28.78 -9.47
N TYR A 55 -25.64 29.49 -8.52
CA TYR A 55 -26.37 30.22 -7.51
C TYR A 55 -26.90 31.55 -8.06
N PRO A 56 -28.22 31.79 -8.03
CA PRO A 56 -28.84 32.97 -8.64
C PRO A 56 -28.25 34.30 -8.16
N THR A 57 -27.91 34.42 -6.86
CA THR A 57 -27.38 35.67 -6.30
C THR A 57 -25.95 35.99 -6.72
N LEU A 58 -25.20 35.04 -7.31
CA LEU A 58 -23.83 35.29 -7.78
C LEU A 58 -23.79 36.02 -9.13
N ARG A 59 -24.87 35.96 -9.91
CA ARG A 59 -24.94 36.56 -11.25
C ARG A 59 -25.97 37.66 -11.37
N ALA A 60 -27.07 37.55 -10.63
CA ALA A 60 -28.16 38.51 -10.74
C ALA A 60 -27.89 39.75 -9.87
N PRO A 61 -28.29 40.95 -10.33
CA PRO A 61 -28.34 42.10 -9.45
C PRO A 61 -29.34 41.86 -8.32
N VAL A 62 -29.20 42.61 -7.23
CA VAL A 62 -30.19 42.63 -6.15
C VAL A 62 -31.54 43.03 -6.74
N ALA A 63 -32.58 42.27 -6.43
CA ALA A 63 -33.92 42.54 -6.96
C ALA A 63 -34.45 43.87 -6.41
N ALA A 64 -35.19 44.60 -7.24
CA ALA A 64 -35.84 45.85 -6.82
C ALA A 64 -37.00 45.61 -5.84
N ASP A 65 -37.64 44.45 -5.93
CA ASP A 65 -38.67 43.99 -4.99
C ASP A 65 -38.07 43.05 -3.93
N ILE A 66 -38.37 43.34 -2.66
CA ILE A 66 -37.95 42.54 -1.53
C ILE A 66 -38.57 41.14 -1.53
N PHE A 67 -39.80 40.98 -2.03
CA PHE A 67 -40.44 39.66 -2.09
C PHE A 67 -39.73 38.76 -3.10
N GLU A 68 -39.37 39.29 -4.27
CA GLU A 68 -38.55 38.59 -5.26
C GLU A 68 -37.15 38.26 -4.73
N GLN A 69 -36.52 39.20 -4.01
CA GLN A 69 -35.22 38.97 -3.38
C GLN A 69 -35.28 37.82 -2.36
N MET A 70 -36.30 37.83 -1.50
CA MET A 70 -36.48 36.81 -0.47
C MET A 70 -36.81 35.44 -1.08
N ARG A 71 -37.65 35.39 -2.12
CA ARG A 71 -37.93 34.14 -2.85
C ARG A 71 -36.66 33.54 -3.45
N THR A 72 -35.84 34.38 -4.08
CA THR A 72 -34.54 33.96 -4.65
C THR A 72 -33.62 33.39 -3.57
N LEU A 73 -33.52 34.06 -2.42
CA LEU A 73 -32.68 33.61 -1.31
C LEU A 73 -33.16 32.28 -0.71
N LEU A 74 -34.47 32.05 -0.61
CA LEU A 74 -35.02 30.79 -0.12
C LEU A 74 -34.70 29.63 -1.07
N VAL A 75 -34.85 29.83 -2.38
CA VAL A 75 -34.45 28.84 -3.38
C VAL A 75 -32.96 28.54 -3.27
N GLU A 76 -32.13 29.58 -3.17
CA GLU A 76 -30.69 29.39 -3.08
C GLU A 76 -30.26 28.68 -1.78
N ARG A 77 -30.92 28.96 -0.66
CA ARG A 77 -30.70 28.25 0.60
C ARG A 77 -30.92 26.76 0.41
N ASP A 78 -32.00 26.36 -0.25
CA ASP A 78 -32.32 24.96 -0.48
C ASP A 78 -31.29 24.31 -1.43
N MET A 79 -30.81 25.04 -2.45
CA MET A 79 -29.71 24.58 -3.31
C MET A 79 -28.40 24.36 -2.55
N ARG A 80 -28.09 25.22 -1.57
CA ARG A 80 -26.88 25.08 -0.74
C ARG A 80 -26.99 23.90 0.21
N ALA A 81 -28.15 23.72 0.85
CA ALA A 81 -28.41 22.55 1.69
C ALA A 81 -28.29 21.25 0.88
N ALA A 82 -28.83 21.20 -0.33
CA ALA A 82 -28.69 20.05 -1.21
C ALA A 82 -27.22 19.76 -1.56
N ARG A 83 -26.43 20.80 -1.87
CA ARG A 83 -25.00 20.64 -2.16
C ARG A 83 -24.21 20.17 -0.94
N GLU A 84 -24.54 20.66 0.24
CA GLU A 84 -23.91 20.24 1.49
C GLU A 84 -24.12 18.74 1.74
N MET A 85 -25.36 18.25 1.59
CA MET A 85 -25.66 16.82 1.68
C MET A 85 -24.87 15.97 0.67
N GLU A 86 -24.74 16.43 -0.58
CA GLU A 86 -23.93 15.74 -1.60
C GLU A 86 -22.45 15.66 -1.19
N LEU A 87 -21.89 16.76 -0.69
CA LEU A 87 -20.49 16.83 -0.25
C LEU A 87 -20.25 15.98 1.00
N GLU A 88 -21.17 15.99 1.96
CA GLU A 88 -21.11 15.14 3.17
C GLU A 88 -21.18 13.65 2.80
N ALA A 89 -22.07 13.28 1.87
CA ALA A 89 -22.16 11.91 1.36
C ALA A 89 -20.86 11.48 0.66
N ALA A 90 -20.27 12.37 -0.15
CA ALA A 90 -19.01 12.10 -0.83
C ALA A 90 -17.84 11.89 0.16
N VAL A 91 -17.74 12.74 1.20
CA VAL A 91 -16.68 12.65 2.20
C VAL A 91 -16.86 11.44 3.12
N SER A 92 -18.09 11.14 3.54
CA SER A 92 -18.38 9.96 4.37
C SER A 92 -18.11 8.64 3.64
N GLY A 93 -18.41 8.57 2.34
CA GLY A 93 -18.04 7.43 1.50
C GLY A 93 -16.52 7.20 1.44
N CYS A 94 -15.73 8.28 1.47
CA CYS A 94 -14.27 8.20 1.52
C CYS A 94 -13.72 7.73 2.87
N ALA A 95 -14.34 8.13 3.99
CA ALA A 95 -13.89 7.77 5.33
C ALA A 95 -14.10 6.28 5.66
N ALA A 96 -15.00 5.59 4.94
CA ALA A 96 -15.33 4.19 5.14
C ALA A 96 -14.27 3.21 4.59
N HIS A 97 -13.23 3.69 3.88
CA HIS A 97 -12.12 2.87 3.40
C HIS A 97 -10.88 3.09 4.29
N PRO A 98 -10.67 2.28 5.35
CA PRO A 98 -9.42 2.34 6.10
C PRO A 98 -8.25 1.92 5.17
N PRO A 99 -7.02 2.43 5.40
CA PRO A 99 -5.86 2.12 4.57
C PRO A 99 -5.41 0.64 4.58
N ASP A 100 -6.14 -0.25 5.26
CA ASP A 100 -5.70 -1.60 5.61
C ASP A 100 -6.74 -2.71 5.30
N SER A 101 -7.85 -2.40 4.60
CA SER A 101 -8.89 -3.38 4.22
C SER A 101 -8.76 -3.88 2.78
#